data_AF-A0A7V3RPD3-F1
#
_entry.id   AF-A0A7V3RPD3-F1
#
_cell.length_a   1.000
_cell.length_b   1.000
_cell.length_c   1.000
_cell.angle_alpha   90.00
_cell.angle_beta   90.00
_cell.angle_gamma   90.00
#
_symmetry.space_group_name_H-M   'P 1'
#
loop_
_entity.id
_entity.type
_entity.pdbx_description
1 polymer ?
#
loop_
_entity_poly.entity_id
_entity_poly.type
_entity_poly.pdbx_seq_one_letter_code
_entity_poly.pdbx_strand_id
1 'polypeptide(L)' 'MVIAGFQQPLISASYILAQIFLGLHLWHGGSSWLQHLGWNGRGYDAVVNHVGAVVALSVVVGNCSIPLVILMGWIY' A
#
# COMPACT_ATOMS: atom_id res chain seq x y z
N MET A 1 -11.82 17.27 9.75
CA MET A 1 -11.56 16.23 10.77
C MET A 1 -10.43 15.26 10.38
N VAL A 2 -10.12 15.07 9.09
CA VAL A 2 -9.00 14.22 8.63
C VAL A 2 -7.63 14.81 8.98
N ILE A 3 -7.43 16.11 8.72
CA ILE A 3 -6.13 16.78 8.96
C ILE A 3 -5.78 16.79 10.45
N ALA A 4 -6.72 17.18 11.32
CA ALA A 4 -6.53 17.18 12.78
C ALA A 4 -6.19 15.78 13.34
N GLY A 5 -6.69 14.70 12.74
CA GLY A 5 -6.34 13.33 13.13
C GLY A 5 -4.89 12.97 12.82
N PHE A 6 -4.41 13.34 11.62
CA PHE A 6 -3.04 13.07 11.18
C PHE A 6 -1.98 14.05 11.73
N GLN A 7 -2.40 15.13 12.39
CA GLN A 7 -1.49 15.98 13.17
C GLN A 7 -0.94 15.26 14.40
N GLN A 8 -1.62 14.22 14.89
CA GLN A 8 -1.15 13.44 16.03
C GLN A 8 -0.13 12.38 15.55
N PRO A 9 1.15 12.45 15.95
CA PRO A 9 2.20 11.60 15.37
C PRO A 9 1.96 10.09 15.55
N LEU A 10 1.29 9.69 16.64
CA LEU A 10 1.00 8.29 16.93
C LEU A 10 -0.05 7.71 15.97
N ILE A 11 -1.11 8.47 15.65
CA ILE A 11 -2.11 8.09 14.63
C ILE A 11 -1.45 7.99 13.24
N SER A 12 -0.60 8.96 12.88
CA SER A 12 0.11 8.93 11.61
C SER A 12 1.07 7.74 11.49
N ALA A 13 1.83 7.44 12.55
CA ALA A 13 2.72 6.28 12.59
C ALA A 13 1.95 4.95 12.50
N SER A 14 0.84 4.81 13.24
CA SER A 14 0.02 3.60 13.18
C SER A 14 -0.64 3.40 11.82
N TYR A 15 -1.05 4.49 11.16
CA TYR A 15 -1.56 4.46 9.80
C TYR A 15 -0.50 4.02 8.79
N ILE A 16 0.71 4.57 8.85
CA ILE A 16 1.82 4.16 7.97
C ILE A 16 2.12 2.67 8.16
N LEU A 17 2.12 2.19 9.41
CA LEU A 17 2.34 0.79 9.73
C LEU A 17 1.20 -0.10 9.17
N ALA A 18 -0.05 0.32 9.30
CA ALA A 18 -1.19 -0.34 8.68
C ALA A 18 -1.08 -0.39 7.14
N GLN A 19 -0.59 0.68 6.51
CA GLN A 19 -0.35 0.70 5.08
C GLN A 19 0.73 -0.29 4.64
N ILE A 20 1.80 -0.48 5.41
CA ILE A 20 2.81 -1.51 5.12
C ILE A 20 2.18 -2.91 5.13
N PHE A 21 1.35 -3.22 6.14
CA PHE A 21 0.63 -4.50 6.18
C PHE A 21 -0.33 -4.67 5.00
N LEU A 22 -1.03 -3.61 4.61
CA LEU A 22 -1.88 -3.63 3.41
C LEU A 22 -1.06 -3.91 2.15
N GLY A 23 0.12 -3.28 2.01
CA GLY A 23 1.03 -3.54 0.90
C GLY A 23 1.46 -5.02 0.82
N LEU A 24 1.84 -5.62 1.95
CA LEU A 24 2.16 -7.04 2.04
C LEU A 24 0.96 -7.93 1.68
N HIS A 25 -0.24 -7.56 2.15
CA HIS A 25 -1.47 -8.29 1.84
C HIS A 25 -1.82 -8.23 0.34
N LEU A 26 -1.70 -7.06 -0.29
CA LEU A 26 -1.96 -6.88 -1.72
C LEU A 26 -0.93 -7.61 -2.59
N TRP A 27 0.34 -7.57 -2.21
CA TRP A 27 1.39 -8.34 -2.88
C TRP A 27 1.06 -9.84 -2.82
N HIS A 28 0.76 -10.36 -1.62
CA HIS A 28 0.59 -11.79 -1.40
C HIS A 28 -0.74 -12.32 -1.96
N GLY A 29 -1.84 -11.58 -1.75
CA GLY A 29 -3.18 -11.97 -2.20
C GLY A 29 -3.43 -11.72 -3.69
N GLY A 30 -2.80 -10.69 -4.26
CA GLY A 30 -2.96 -10.34 -5.67
C GLY A 30 -2.51 -11.45 -6.62
N SER A 31 -1.39 -12.11 -6.31
CA SER A 31 -0.91 -13.22 -7.13
C SER A 31 -1.82 -14.45 -7.05
N SER A 32 -2.31 -14.80 -5.86
CA SER A 32 -3.26 -15.89 -5.65
C SER A 32 -4.59 -15.67 -6.39
N TRP A 33 -5.14 -14.45 -6.36
CA TRP A 33 -6.40 -14.15 -7.05
C TRP A 33 -6.28 -14.27 -8.58
N LEU A 34 -5.15 -13.83 -9.14
CA LEU A 34 -4.89 -13.93 -10.58
C LEU A 34 -4.67 -15.38 -11.03
N GLN A 35 -4.15 -16.24 -10.16
CA GLN A 35 -4.06 -17.69 -10.40
C GLN A 35 -5.43 -18.38 -10.40
N HIS A 36 -6.43 -17.85 -9.70
CA HIS A 36 -7.81 -18.39 -9.80
C HIS A 36 -8.51 -17.99 -11.09
N LEU A 37 -8.12 -16.86 -11.70
CA LEU A 37 -8.62 -16.40 -12.99
C LEU A 37 -8.03 -17.15 -14.20
N GLY A 38 -7.16 -18.15 -13.98
CA GLY A 38 -6.58 -19.00 -15.01
C GLY A 38 -5.24 -18.51 -15.56
N TRP A 39 -4.63 -17.49 -14.96
CA TRP A 39 -3.33 -16.94 -15.36
C TRP A 39 -2.12 -17.72 -14.80
N ASN A 40 -2.06 -19.04 -15.03
CA ASN A 40 -1.26 -19.99 -14.22
C ASN A 40 -0.02 -20.55 -14.96
N GLY A 41 0.54 -19.81 -15.93
CA GLY A 41 1.71 -20.27 -16.69
C GLY A 41 3.03 -20.02 -15.95
N ARG A 42 4.00 -20.94 -16.07
CA ARG A 42 5.35 -20.87 -15.41
C ARG A 42 6.15 -19.56 -15.66
N GLY A 43 5.75 -18.75 -16.64
CA GLY A 43 6.32 -17.41 -16.89
C GLY A 43 5.47 -16.25 -16.37
N TYR A 44 4.18 -16.46 -16.11
CA TYR A 44 3.26 -15.44 -15.63
C TYR A 44 3.40 -15.19 -14.12
N ASP A 45 3.83 -16.17 -13.33
CA ASP A 45 4.05 -15.98 -11.89
C ASP A 45 5.06 -14.84 -11.59
N ALA A 46 6.10 -14.71 -12.40
CA ALA A 46 7.07 -13.62 -12.25
C ALA A 46 6.46 -12.25 -12.60
N VAL A 47 5.67 -12.18 -13.67
CA VAL A 47 4.99 -10.95 -14.12
C VAL A 47 3.92 -10.53 -13.12
N VAL A 48 3.10 -11.48 -12.67
CA VAL A 48 2.02 -11.27 -11.71
C VAL A 48 2.58 -10.78 -10.37
N ASN A 49 3.66 -11.40 -9.87
CA ASN A 49 4.31 -10.92 -8.66
C ASN A 49 4.91 -9.52 -8.84
N HIS A 50 5.51 -9.22 -10.00
CA HIS A 50 6.07 -7.90 -10.26
C HIS A 50 4.99 -6.80 -10.41
N VAL A 51 3.86 -7.11 -11.05
CA VAL A 51 2.74 -6.18 -11.13
C VAL A 51 2.11 -5.98 -9.75
N GLY A 52 1.90 -7.06 -8.99
CA GLY A 52 1.43 -7.00 -7.60
C GLY A 52 2.34 -6.13 -6.73
N ALA A 53 3.66 -6.24 -6.92
CA ALA A 53 4.67 -5.40 -6.29
C ALA A 53 4.48 -3.92 -6.55
N VAL A 54 4.38 -3.56 -7.82
CA VAL A 54 4.28 -2.17 -8.27
C VAL A 54 2.98 -1.55 -7.78
N VAL A 55 1.87 -2.29 -7.85
CA VAL A 55 0.56 -1.83 -7.35
C VAL A 55 0.61 -1.63 -5.84
N ALA A 56 1.10 -2.63 -5.09
CA ALA A 56 1.23 -2.54 -3.64
C ALA A 56 2.10 -1.33 -3.23
N LEU A 57 3.26 -1.16 -3.86
CA LEU A 57 4.16 -0.04 -3.58
C LEU A 57 3.49 1.31 -3.89
N SER A 58 2.80 1.42 -5.02
CA SER A 58 2.11 2.66 -5.41
C SER A 58 1.03 3.06 -4.39
N VAL A 59 0.24 2.09 -3.92
CA VAL A 59 -0.79 2.31 -2.90
C VAL A 59 -0.18 2.73 -1.56
N VAL A 60 0.87 2.04 -1.12
CA VAL A 60 1.56 2.38 0.14
C VAL A 60 2.17 3.77 0.06
N VAL A 61 2.94 4.08 -0.98
CA VAL A 61 3.60 5.38 -1.15
C VAL A 61 2.59 6.51 -1.27
N GLY A 62 1.56 6.34 -2.10
CA GLY A 62 0.51 7.33 -2.27
C GLY A 62 -0.21 7.64 -0.97
N ASN A 63 -0.67 6.62 -0.25
CA ASN A 63 -1.39 6.82 1.01
C ASN A 63 -0.49 7.33 2.15
N CYS A 64 0.76 6.86 2.26
CA CYS A 64 1.70 7.35 3.26
C CYS A 64 2.12 8.81 3.02
N SER A 65 2.04 9.31 1.78
CA SER A 65 2.34 10.72 1.50
C SER A 65 1.39 11.69 2.21
N ILE A 66 0.13 11.30 2.45
CA ILE A 66 -0.90 12.12 3.11
C ILE A 66 -0.50 12.51 4.55
N PRO A 67 -0.28 11.56 5.49
CA PRO A 67 0.13 11.91 6.86
C PRO A 67 1.51 12.57 6.89
N LEU A 68 2.42 12.22 5.98
CA LEU A 68 3.75 12.83 5.92
C LEU A 68 3.69 14.32 5.58
N VAL A 69 2.87 14.70 4.60
CA VAL A 69 2.67 16.11 4.20
C VAL A 69 1.99 16.90 5.32
N ILE A 70 1.04 16.29 6.04
CA ILE A 70 0.37 16.91 7.19
C ILE A 70 1.34 17.10 8.36
N LEU A 71 2.19 16.11 8.67
CA LEU A 71 3.21 16.20 9.72
C LEU A 71 4.32 17.21 9.39
N MET A 72 4.68 17.37 8.12
CA MET A 72 5.62 18.40 7.65
C MET A 72 5.04 19.81 7.67
N GLY A 73 3.75 19.98 7.99
CA GLY A 73 3.10 21.29 8.09
C GLY A 73 2.85 21.97 6.75
N TRP A 74 2.92 21.23 5.64
CA TRP A 74 2.66 21.77 4.30
C TRP A 74 1.16 21.97 4.04
N ILE A 75 0.30 21.24 4.77
CA ILE A 75 -1.16 21.35 4.70
C ILE A 75 -1.68 21.38 6.15
N TYR A 76 -2.53 22.36 6.47
CA TYR A 76 -3.09 22.61 7.80
C TYR A 76 -4.63 22.64 7.78
#